data_AF-A0A0U1DIL1-F1
#
_entry.id   AF-A0A0U1DIL1-F1
#
_cell.length_a   1.000
_cell.length_b   1.000
_cell.length_c   1.000
_cell.angle_alpha   90.00
_cell.angle_beta   90.00
_cell.angle_gamma   90.00
#
_symmetry.space_group_name_H-M   'P 1'
#
loop_
_entity.id
_entity.type
_entity.pdbx_description
1 polymer ?
#
loop_
_entity_poly.entity_id
_entity_poly.type
_entity_poly.pdbx_seq_one_letter_code
_entity_poly.pdbx_strand_id
1 'polypeptide(L)'
;MSFERVFEVLDLVPLIAEEPDAAEVPAGAVRVEFDRVRFSYPSADKVSLASLEEVATLDDRGGDEVLHGISFTAEPGQMVALVGSSGAGKSTIASLVARLYDVDSGSIKLNGATCGT
;
A
#
# COMPACT_ATOMS: atom_id res chain seq x y z
N MET A 1 -4.71 -1.05 -33.97
CA MET A 1 -5.34 -1.69 -32.80
C MET A 1 -4.36 -2.21 -31.74
N SER A 2 -3.04 -2.36 -32.00
CA SER A 2 -2.06 -2.81 -30.99
C SER A 2 -1.13 -1.73 -30.44
N PHE A 3 -0.90 -0.63 -31.17
CA PHE A 3 0.07 0.41 -30.77
C PHE A 3 -0.50 1.49 -29.84
N GLU A 4 -1.80 1.80 -29.90
CA GLU A 4 -2.43 2.81 -29.03
C GLU A 4 -2.42 2.40 -27.55
N ARG A 5 -2.61 1.11 -27.25
CA ARG A 5 -2.53 0.56 -25.89
C ARG A 5 -1.16 0.71 -25.23
N VAL A 6 -0.08 0.80 -26.03
CA VAL A 6 1.27 1.00 -25.50
C VAL A 6 1.42 2.41 -24.95
N PHE A 7 0.88 3.41 -25.65
CA PHE A 7 0.90 4.80 -25.18
C PHE A 7 0.04 5.00 -23.93
N GLU A 8 -1.12 4.35 -23.85
CA GLU A 8 -1.96 4.37 -22.63
C GLU A 8 -1.22 3.86 -21.38
N VAL A 9 -0.40 2.81 -21.52
CA VAL A 9 0.41 2.27 -20.41
C VAL A 9 1.60 3.18 -20.09
N LEU A 10 2.22 3.80 -21.10
CA LEU A 10 3.36 4.71 -20.91
C LEU A 10 2.96 6.04 -20.26
N ASP A 11 1.75 6.52 -20.52
CA ASP A 11 1.22 7.77 -19.97
C ASP A 11 0.55 7.59 -18.59
N LEU A 12 0.56 6.36 -18.04
CA LEU A 12 -0.04 6.06 -16.75
C LEU A 12 0.79 6.67 -15.63
N VAL A 13 0.19 7.58 -14.86
CA VAL A 13 0.84 8.16 -13.69
C VAL A 13 0.94 7.08 -12.61
N PRO A 14 2.15 6.77 -12.11
CA PRO A 14 2.31 5.82 -11.01
C PRO A 14 1.47 6.23 -9.81
N LEU A 15 0.69 5.30 -9.26
CA LEU A 15 -0.14 5.55 -8.08
C LEU A 15 0.69 5.82 -6.82
N ILE A 16 1.96 5.40 -6.82
CA ILE A 16 2.91 5.61 -5.73
C ILE A 16 4.10 6.36 -6.34
N ALA A 17 4.30 7.59 -5.89
CA ALA A 17 5.44 8.41 -6.27
C ALA A 17 6.38 8.59 -5.08
N GLU A 18 7.68 8.57 -5.35
CA GLU A 18 8.67 8.98 -4.35
C GLU A 18 8.69 10.51 -4.24
N GLU A 19 8.72 11.03 -3.02
CA GLU A 19 8.99 12.45 -2.81
C GLU A 19 10.44 12.78 -3.20
N PRO A 20 10.70 13.98 -3.72
CA PRO A 20 12.04 14.41 -4.12
C PRO A 20 13.06 14.43 -2.97
N ASP A 21 12.59 14.50 -1.71
CA ASP A 21 13.40 14.48 -0.48
C ASP A 21 13.32 13.14 0.28
N ALA A 22 12.93 12.05 -0.40
CA ALA A 22 12.85 10.73 0.22
C ALA A 22 14.22 10.31 0.80
N ALA A 23 14.28 10.15 2.12
CA ALA A 23 15.49 9.72 2.80
C ALA A 23 15.74 8.22 2.56
N GLU A 24 17.00 7.85 2.28
CA GLU A 24 17.40 6.43 2.21
C GLU A 24 17.16 5.76 3.57
N VAL A 25 16.54 4.58 3.54
CA VAL A 25 16.34 3.79 4.77
C VAL A 25 17.70 3.27 5.23
N PRO A 26 18.17 3.61 6.45
CA PRO A 26 19.48 3.20 6.91
C PRO A 26 19.57 1.67 7.02
N ALA A 27 20.71 1.11 6.63
CA ALA A 27 20.96 -0.32 6.70
C ALA A 27 20.92 -0.81 8.16
N GLY A 28 20.07 -1.79 8.46
CA GLY A 28 19.94 -2.35 9.80
C GLY A 28 18.53 -2.82 10.12
N ALA A 29 18.31 -3.19 11.39
CA ALA A 29 16.99 -3.59 11.86
C ALA A 29 16.05 -2.37 11.89
N VAL A 30 14.88 -2.51 11.28
CA VAL A 30 13.94 -1.40 11.02
C VAL A 30 12.86 -1.35 12.10
N ARG A 31 12.62 -0.16 12.66
CA ARG A 31 11.43 0.14 13.49
C ARG A 31 10.26 0.47 12.57
N VAL A 32 9.13 -0.21 12.74
CA VAL A 32 7.91 0.02 11.95
C VAL A 32 6.84 0.63 12.84
N GLU A 33 6.29 1.78 12.45
CA GLU A 33 5.25 2.48 13.20
C GLU A 33 4.04 2.74 12.31
N PHE A 34 2.87 2.28 12.76
CA PHE A 34 1.57 2.62 12.20
C PHE A 34 0.91 3.66 13.13
N ASP A 35 0.51 4.81 12.60
CA ASP A 35 -0.30 5.81 13.31
C ASP A 35 -1.65 6.00 12.59
N ARG A 36 -2.72 5.53 13.24
CA ARG A 36 -4.12 5.67 12.83
C ARG A 36 -4.36 5.37 11.35
N VAL A 37 -3.72 4.31 10.86
CA VAL A 37 -3.74 3.93 9.45
C VAL A 37 -5.12 3.44 9.05
N ARG A 38 -5.66 4.09 8.01
CA ARG A 38 -6.88 3.67 7.31
C ARG A 38 -6.53 3.34 5.86
N PHE A 39 -7.14 2.28 5.34
CA PHE A 39 -6.83 1.82 3.99
C PHE A 39 -7.99 1.03 3.39
N SER A 40 -8.22 1.27 2.09
CA SER A 40 -9.18 0.60 1.23
C SER A 40 -8.49 0.26 -0.09
N TYR A 41 -8.78 -0.90 -0.68
CA TYR A 41 -8.24 -1.20 -2.00
C TYR A 41 -8.87 -0.28 -3.05
N PRO A 42 -8.08 0.25 -4.00
CA PRO A 42 -8.61 1.10 -5.07
C PRO A 42 -9.67 0.32 -5.85
N SER A 43 -10.84 0.92 -6.04
CA SER A 43 -11.88 0.35 -6.91
C SER A 43 -11.41 0.34 -8.37
N ALA A 44 -11.97 -0.57 -9.16
CA ALA A 44 -11.66 -0.68 -10.59
C ALA A 44 -11.83 0.67 -11.33
N ASP A 45 -12.75 1.53 -10.88
CA ASP A 45 -12.98 2.86 -11.48
C ASP A 45 -11.84 3.87 -11.26
N LYS A 46 -11.02 3.68 -10.21
CA LYS A 46 -9.84 4.53 -9.93
C LYS A 46 -8.57 4.04 -10.60
N VAL A 47 -8.56 2.80 -11.07
CA VAL A 47 -7.47 2.24 -11.87
C VAL A 47 -7.92 2.38 -13.32
N SER A 48 -7.57 3.48 -14.01
CA SER A 48 -7.91 3.72 -15.43
C SER A 48 -7.16 2.76 -16.38
N LEU A 49 -7.25 1.46 -16.13
CA LEU A 49 -6.88 0.39 -17.02
C LEU A 49 -8.16 -0.33 -17.44
N ALA A 50 -9.04 0.37 -18.16
CA ALA A 50 -10.20 -0.22 -18.84
C ALA A 50 -9.84 -1.28 -19.91
N SER A 51 -8.58 -1.74 -19.97
CA SER A 51 -8.03 -2.61 -21.01
C SER A 51 -7.32 -3.87 -20.49
N LEU A 52 -7.25 -4.11 -19.17
CA LEU A 52 -6.61 -5.30 -18.58
C LEU A 52 -7.62 -6.20 -17.85
N GLU A 53 -8.82 -6.33 -18.42
CA GLU A 53 -9.97 -7.04 -17.84
C GLU A 53 -9.82 -8.58 -17.72
N GLU A 54 -8.66 -9.20 -17.95
CA GLU A 54 -8.60 -10.68 -18.03
C GLU A 54 -7.77 -11.42 -16.97
N VAL A 55 -6.98 -10.78 -16.09
CA VAL A 55 -6.19 -11.56 -15.09
C VAL A 55 -6.07 -10.93 -13.71
N ALA A 56 -7.07 -10.17 -13.27
CA ALA A 56 -7.18 -9.90 -11.85
C ALA A 56 -8.56 -10.38 -11.40
N THR A 57 -8.60 -11.53 -10.74
CA THR A 57 -9.62 -11.80 -9.73
C THR A 57 -9.42 -10.75 -8.64
N LEU A 58 -9.82 -9.51 -8.91
CA LEU A 58 -9.89 -8.45 -7.95
C LEU A 58 -10.99 -8.90 -6.99
N ASP A 59 -10.60 -9.13 -5.73
CA ASP A 59 -11.53 -9.38 -4.65
C ASP A 59 -12.67 -8.36 -4.75
N ASP A 60 -13.91 -8.83 -4.60
CA ASP A 60 -15.18 -8.07 -4.68
C ASP A 60 -15.33 -7.02 -3.54
N ARG A 61 -14.21 -6.59 -2.95
CA ARG A 61 -14.06 -5.63 -1.85
C ARG A 61 -13.48 -4.29 -2.31
N GLY A 62 -13.42 -4.03 -3.62
CA GLY A 62 -12.97 -2.75 -4.14
C GLY A 62 -13.84 -1.61 -3.57
N GLY A 63 -13.23 -0.71 -2.81
CA GLY A 63 -13.91 0.44 -2.21
C GLY A 63 -14.33 0.31 -0.74
N ASP A 64 -14.30 -0.89 -0.13
CA ASP A 64 -14.56 -1.03 1.31
C ASP A 64 -13.29 -0.82 2.13
N GLU A 65 -13.39 -0.08 3.23
CA GLU A 65 -12.29 0.15 4.17
C GLU A 65 -11.88 -1.20 4.81
N VAL A 66 -10.62 -1.59 4.63
CA VAL A 66 -10.04 -2.85 5.14
C VAL A 66 -9.33 -2.63 6.47
N LEU A 67 -8.66 -1.49 6.65
CA LEU A 67 -8.01 -1.10 7.90
C LEU A 67 -8.72 0.11 8.50
N HIS A 68 -9.15 0.00 9.77
CA HIS A 68 -9.97 1.01 10.42
C HIS A 68 -9.21 1.75 11.53
N GLY A 69 -8.19 2.53 11.17
CA GLY A 69 -7.44 3.38 12.12
C GLY A 69 -6.46 2.60 13.01
N ILE A 70 -5.75 1.64 12.43
CA ILE A 70 -4.81 0.77 13.14
C ILE A 70 -3.57 1.54 13.59
N SER A 71 -3.16 1.37 14.85
CA SER A 71 -1.94 1.97 15.40
C SER A 71 -1.14 0.92 16.19
N PHE A 72 0.13 0.73 15.83
CA PHE A 72 1.06 -0.13 16.58
C PHE A 72 2.51 0.21 16.22
N THR A 73 3.43 -0.27 17.06
CA THR A 73 4.87 -0.17 16.81
C THR A 73 5.50 -1.55 16.89
N ALA A 74 6.29 -1.91 15.89
CA ALA A 74 7.18 -3.06 15.91
C ALA A 74 8.63 -2.58 16.04
N GLU A 75 9.27 -2.93 17.16
CA GLU A 75 10.65 -2.55 17.44
C GLU A 75 11.64 -3.44 16.66
N PRO A 76 12.86 -2.94 16.36
CA PRO A 76 13.90 -3.71 15.71
C PRO A 76 14.20 -5.03 16.45
N GLY A 77 14.17 -6.16 15.73
CA GLY A 77 14.41 -7.49 16.33
C GLY A 77 13.22 -8.08 17.09
N GLN A 78 12.10 -7.36 17.18
CA GLN A 78 10.86 -7.87 17.77
C GLN A 78 10.13 -8.77 16.77
N MET A 79 9.77 -9.98 17.19
CA MET A 79 8.88 -10.85 16.41
C MET A 79 7.42 -10.48 16.72
N VAL A 80 6.73 -9.91 15.73
CA VAL A 80 5.30 -9.56 15.82
C VAL A 80 4.50 -10.51 14.95
N ALA A 81 3.47 -11.13 15.53
CA ALA A 81 2.52 -11.98 14.79
C ALA A 81 1.19 -11.25 14.60
N LEU A 82 0.73 -11.15 13.35
CA LEU A 82 -0.61 -10.67 13.03
C LEU A 82 -1.58 -11.86 13.01
N VAL A 83 -2.56 -11.85 13.91
CA VAL A 83 -3.54 -12.95 14.07
C VAL A 83 -4.95 -12.39 13.95
N GLY A 84 -5.83 -13.11 13.25
CA GLY A 84 -7.22 -12.71 13.05
C GLY A 84 -7.89 -13.59 11.99
N SER A 85 -9.21 -13.46 11.86
CA SER A 85 -10.02 -14.17 10.86
C SER A 85 -9.55 -13.89 9.42
N SER A 86 -9.91 -14.76 8.48
CA SER A 86 -9.70 -14.47 7.05
C SER A 86 -10.41 -13.17 6.68
N GLY A 87 -9.74 -12.27 5.96
CA GLY A 87 -10.27 -10.94 5.62
C GLY A 87 -9.99 -9.82 6.62
N ALA A 88 -9.40 -10.10 7.79
CA ALA A 88 -9.11 -9.07 8.81
C ALA A 88 -7.97 -8.07 8.46
N GLY A 89 -7.53 -8.01 7.20
CA GLY A 89 -6.47 -7.05 6.77
C GLY A 89 -5.03 -7.45 7.07
N LYS A 90 -4.73 -8.69 7.50
CA LYS A 90 -3.36 -9.15 7.82
C LYS A 90 -2.39 -9.03 6.64
N SER A 91 -2.77 -9.58 5.48
CA SER A 91 -1.96 -9.50 4.26
C SER A 91 -1.85 -8.06 3.77
N THR A 92 -2.90 -7.26 3.97
CA THR A 92 -2.93 -5.83 3.65
C THR A 92 -1.90 -5.05 4.46
N ILE A 93 -1.78 -5.31 5.77
CA ILE A 93 -0.73 -4.70 6.61
C ILE A 93 0.66 -5.04 6.07
N ALA A 94 0.91 -6.30 5.68
CA ALA A 94 2.18 -6.68 5.08
C ALA A 94 2.46 -5.96 3.75
N SER A 95 1.45 -5.81 2.88
CA SER A 95 1.57 -5.06 1.63
C SER A 95 1.85 -3.57 1.85
N LEU A 96 1.28 -2.96 2.88
CA LEU A 96 1.51 -1.56 3.23
C LEU A 96 2.91 -1.31 3.80
N VAL A 97 3.46 -2.23 4.62
CA VAL A 97 4.86 -2.12 5.09
C VAL A 97 5.85 -2.18 3.92
N ALA A 98 5.54 -2.99 2.90
CA ALA A 98 6.33 -3.06 1.67
C ALA A 98 6.05 -1.89 0.70
N ARG A 99 5.20 -0.93 1.09
CA ARG A 99 4.74 0.20 0.28
C ARG A 99 4.24 -0.21 -1.12
N LEU A 100 3.55 -1.35 -1.20
CA LEU A 100 2.85 -1.77 -2.43
C LEU A 100 1.55 -0.99 -2.66
N TYR A 101 1.06 -0.33 -1.62
CA TYR A 101 -0.06 0.60 -1.64
C TYR A 101 0.25 1.75 -0.67
N ASP A 102 -0.24 2.95 -0.98
CA ASP A 102 -0.27 4.06 -0.03
C ASP A 102 -1.57 4.02 0.81
N VAL A 103 -1.51 4.62 2.00
CA VAL A 103 -2.65 4.65 2.94
C VAL A 103 -3.64 5.75 2.56
N ASP A 104 -4.93 5.54 2.82
CA ASP A 104 -5.95 6.58 2.60
C ASP A 104 -5.81 7.72 3.62
N SER A 105 -5.45 7.37 4.87
CA SER A 105 -5.11 8.35 5.91
C SER A 105 -4.29 7.70 7.03
N GLY A 106 -3.67 8.55 7.85
CA GLY A 106 -2.69 8.13 8.85
C GLY A 106 -1.28 8.14 8.28
N SER A 107 -0.35 7.43 8.91
CA SER A 107 1.02 7.31 8.38
C SER A 107 1.67 5.98 8.78
N ILE A 108 2.55 5.51 7.91
CA ILE A 108 3.48 4.41 8.20
C ILE A 108 4.89 4.98 8.16
N LYS A 109 5.63 4.77 9.26
CA LYS A 109 7.01 5.24 9.39
C LYS A 109 7.95 4.05 9.53
N LEU A 110 9.06 4.12 8.80
CA LEU A 110 10.17 3.19 8.90
C LEU A 110 11.36 3.95 9.49
N ASN A 111 11.88 3.50 10.63
CA ASN A 111 12.96 4.18 11.37
C ASN A 111 12.69 5.65 11.73
N GLY A 112 11.40 6.02 11.86
CA GLY A 112 10.99 7.40 12.16
C GLY A 112 10.91 8.31 10.93
N ALA A 113 11.34 7.87 9.76
CA ALA A 113 11.06 8.54 8.49
C ALA A 113 9.67 8.11 7.98
N THR A 114 8.85 9.08 7.58
CA THR A 114 7.59 8.80 6.89
C THR A 114 7.91 8.17 5.54
N CYS A 115 7.28 7.05 5.24
CA CYS A 115 7.38 6.45 3.92
C CYS A 115 6.51 7.27 2.95
N GLY A 116 7.05 8.42 2.49
CA GLY A 116 6.51 9.38 1.51
C GLY A 116 5.01 9.73 1.60
N THR A 117 4.73 10.98 2.01
CA THR A 117 3.45 11.66 1.75
C THR A 117 3.63 12.58 0.57
#